data_AF-A0A6M8W7M9-F1
#
_entry.id   AF-A0A6M8W7M9-F1
#
_cell.length_a   1.000
_cell.length_b   1.000
_cell.length_c   1.000
_cell.angle_alpha   90.00
_cell.angle_beta   90.00
_cell.angle_gamma   90.00
#
_symmetry.space_group_name_H-M   'P 1'
#
loop_
_entity.id
_entity.type
_entity.pdbx_description
1 polymer ?
#
loop_
_entity_poly.entity_id
_entity_poly.type
_entity_poly.pdbx_seq_one_letter_code
_entity_poly.pdbx_strand_id
1 'polypeptide(L)'
;MSPSRYHPTLVVLHWLLAFLVIFSLGMGTFVLTALPNDSPDKLFALGGHMVAGLLILTLMVIRFAVRSFTQKPQPASTGNPLLDKIAVLNHYALYLLVILMAASGIATSVQAGLPDIVFGGSGAPLPDSFAIYTPRVAHGIIAKLLLAIVALHALAALYHQFVRKDNLLARMWFGQRSG
;
A
#
# COMPACT_ATOMS: atom_id res chain seq x y z
N MET A 1 -21.46 -5.72 -23.04
CA MET A 1 -20.56 -4.56 -23.22
C MET A 1 -19.64 -4.47 -22.01
N SER A 2 -18.47 -3.84 -22.12
CA SER A 2 -17.55 -3.70 -20.99
C SER A 2 -17.92 -2.44 -20.20
N PRO A 3 -17.95 -2.50 -18.86
CA PRO A 3 -18.40 -1.37 -18.07
C PRO A 3 -17.48 -0.16 -18.27
N SER A 4 -18.05 1.04 -18.22
CA SER A 4 -17.27 2.29 -18.32
C SER A 4 -16.36 2.55 -17.12
N ARG A 5 -16.66 1.93 -15.96
CA ARG A 5 -15.95 2.12 -14.68
C ARG A 5 -15.79 0.83 -13.89
N TYR A 6 -14.85 0.83 -12.95
CA TYR A 6 -14.71 -0.25 -11.98
C TYR A 6 -15.93 -0.31 -11.04
N HIS A 7 -16.14 -1.47 -10.43
CA HIS A 7 -17.17 -1.66 -9.41
C HIS A 7 -17.02 -0.63 -8.27
N PRO A 8 -18.10 -0.02 -7.75
CA PRO A 8 -18.01 1.03 -6.72
C PRO A 8 -17.19 0.61 -5.49
N THR A 9 -17.34 -0.63 -5.04
CA THR A 9 -16.52 -1.19 -3.95
C THR A 9 -15.03 -1.16 -4.26
N LEU A 10 -14.61 -1.43 -5.50
CA LEU A 10 -13.20 -1.32 -5.90
C LEU A 10 -12.71 0.13 -5.90
N VAL A 11 -13.57 1.09 -6.21
CA VAL A 11 -13.24 2.52 -6.16
C VAL A 11 -13.01 2.95 -4.71
N VAL A 12 -13.93 2.63 -3.81
CA VAL A 12 -13.79 2.92 -2.37
C VAL A 12 -12.51 2.29 -1.82
N LEU A 13 -12.33 0.98 -2.05
CA LEU A 13 -11.16 0.26 -1.57
C LEU A 13 -9.87 0.83 -2.15
N HIS A 14 -9.88 1.27 -3.42
CA HIS A 14 -8.70 1.87 -4.05
C HIS A 14 -8.24 3.12 -3.30
N TRP A 15 -9.14 4.10 -3.15
CA TRP A 15 -8.80 5.38 -2.55
C TRP A 15 -8.47 5.26 -1.07
N LEU A 16 -9.19 4.39 -0.34
CA LEU A 16 -8.88 4.10 1.05
C LEU A 16 -7.48 3.48 1.19
N LEU A 17 -7.15 2.47 0.37
CA LEU A 17 -5.80 1.87 0.37
C LEU A 17 -4.73 2.88 -0.05
N ALA A 18 -4.98 3.71 -1.06
CA ALA A 18 -4.02 4.72 -1.49
C ALA A 18 -3.68 5.69 -0.35
N PHE A 19 -4.70 6.19 0.35
CA PHE A 19 -4.53 7.04 1.53
C PHE A 19 -3.73 6.33 2.62
N LEU A 20 -4.15 5.13 3.02
CA LEU A 20 -3.50 4.38 4.10
C LEU A 20 -2.04 4.03 3.78
N VAL A 21 -1.74 3.62 2.54
CA VAL A 21 -0.37 3.29 2.11
C VAL A 21 0.51 4.53 2.14
N ILE A 22 0.07 5.66 1.58
CA ILE A 22 0.84 6.91 1.59
C ILE A 22 1.08 7.38 3.02
N PHE A 23 0.03 7.36 3.85
CA PHE A 23 0.13 7.73 5.26
C PHE A 23 1.10 6.84 6.03
N SER A 24 1.03 5.51 5.87
CA SER A 24 1.92 4.57 6.54
C SER A 24 3.38 4.68 6.07
N LEU A 25 3.62 4.91 4.77
CA LEU A 25 4.96 5.17 4.24
C LEU A 25 5.55 6.46 4.84
N GLY A 26 4.74 7.51 4.93
CA GLY A 26 5.11 8.77 5.58
C GLY A 26 5.40 8.60 7.07
N MET A 27 4.52 7.92 7.80
CA MET A 27 4.70 7.66 9.23
C MET A 27 5.98 6.85 9.50
N GLY A 28 6.23 5.78 8.75
CA GLY A 28 7.45 4.97 8.91
C GLY A 28 8.72 5.78 8.62
N THR A 29 8.70 6.61 7.59
CA THR A 29 9.88 7.35 7.11
C THR A 29 10.18 8.59 7.96
N PHE A 30 9.16 9.40 8.26
CA PHE A 30 9.36 10.71 8.88
C PHE A 30 9.08 10.74 10.39
N VAL A 31 8.25 9.83 10.90
CA VAL A 31 7.88 9.81 12.33
C VAL A 31 8.67 8.73 13.06
N LEU A 32 8.50 7.46 12.67
CA LEU A 32 9.13 6.33 13.38
C LEU A 32 10.66 6.35 13.27
N THR A 33 11.22 6.88 12.19
CA THR A 33 12.69 6.97 12.05
C THR A 33 13.27 8.10 12.90
N ALA A 34 12.51 9.17 13.14
CA ALA A 34 12.98 10.34 13.89
C ALA A 34 12.88 10.17 15.41
N LEU A 35 11.92 9.36 15.87
CA LEU A 35 11.67 9.15 17.30
C LEU A 35 12.61 8.08 17.91
N PRO A 36 13.31 8.38 19.02
CA PRO A 36 14.09 7.40 19.79
C PRO A 36 13.25 6.21 20.27
N ASN A 37 13.87 5.05 20.46
CA ASN A 37 13.16 3.83 20.86
C ASN A 37 12.69 3.83 22.34
N ASP A 38 13.26 4.70 23.18
CA ASP A 38 12.85 4.94 24.57
C ASP A 38 11.75 6.02 24.69
N SER A 39 11.33 6.63 23.58
CA SER A 39 10.29 7.65 23.58
C SER A 39 8.87 7.03 23.70
N PRO A 40 8.01 7.52 24.61
CA PRO A 40 6.61 7.13 24.66
C PRO A 40 5.85 7.41 23.35
N ASP A 41 6.20 8.49 22.65
CA ASP A 41 5.58 8.83 21.36
C ASP A 41 5.89 7.79 20.29
N LYS A 42 7.07 7.16 20.37
CA LYS A 42 7.47 6.07 19.46
C LYS A 42 6.56 4.86 19.64
N LEU A 43 6.25 4.49 20.88
CA LEU A 43 5.35 3.38 21.18
C LEU A 43 3.96 3.62 20.61
N PHE A 44 3.40 4.81 20.84
CA PHE A 44 2.08 5.17 20.30
C PHE A 44 2.05 5.16 18.77
N ALA A 45 3.02 5.83 18.14
CA ALA A 45 3.12 5.87 16.69
C ALA A 45 3.34 4.48 16.08
N LEU A 46 4.15 3.63 16.72
CA LEU A 46 4.41 2.26 16.28
C LEU A 46 3.14 1.41 16.34
N GLY A 47 2.35 1.52 17.41
CA GLY A 47 1.05 0.85 17.51
C GLY A 47 0.10 1.25 16.38
N GLY A 48 -0.01 2.55 16.11
CA GLY A 48 -0.79 3.06 14.96
C GLY A 48 -0.30 2.52 13.63
N HIS A 49 1.03 2.46 13.42
CA HIS A 49 1.64 1.91 12.22
C HIS A 49 1.32 0.42 12.02
N MET A 50 1.43 -0.38 13.09
CA MET A 50 1.13 -1.82 13.07
C MET A 50 -0.34 -2.07 12.72
N VAL A 51 -1.26 -1.34 13.36
CA VAL A 51 -2.71 -1.43 13.07
C VAL A 51 -3.00 -1.04 11.62
N ALA A 52 -2.43 0.07 11.14
CA ALA A 52 -2.60 0.50 9.76
C ALA A 52 -2.05 -0.52 8.75
N GLY A 53 -0.90 -1.14 9.04
CA GLY A 53 -0.30 -2.19 8.21
C GLY A 53 -1.19 -3.43 8.09
N LEU A 54 -1.75 -3.91 9.21
CA LEU A 54 -2.70 -5.01 9.21
C LEU A 54 -4.00 -4.66 8.46
N LEU A 55 -4.52 -3.45 8.68
CA LEU A 55 -5.70 -2.97 7.99
C LEU A 55 -5.49 -2.91 6.46
N ILE A 56 -4.33 -2.40 6.01
CA ILE A 56 -3.96 -2.39 4.59
C ILE A 56 -3.95 -3.82 4.03
N LEU A 57 -3.33 -4.78 4.73
CA LEU A 57 -3.29 -6.17 4.29
C LEU A 57 -4.70 -6.75 4.14
N THR A 58 -5.55 -6.58 5.15
CA THR A 58 -6.95 -7.06 5.12
C THR A 58 -7.74 -6.45 3.98
N LEU A 59 -7.68 -5.12 3.82
CA LEU A 59 -8.37 -4.41 2.74
C LEU A 59 -7.82 -4.79 1.36
N MET A 60 -6.54 -5.12 1.26
CA MET A 60 -5.92 -5.59 0.01
C MET A 60 -6.41 -6.98 -0.39
N VAL A 61 -6.59 -7.89 0.58
CA VAL A 61 -7.21 -9.21 0.34
C VAL A 61 -8.66 -9.05 -0.10
N ILE A 62 -9.44 -8.20 0.58
CA ILE A 62 -10.83 -7.90 0.20
C ILE A 62 -10.87 -7.30 -1.21
N ARG A 63 -10.00 -6.34 -1.52
CA ARG A 63 -9.88 -5.75 -2.86
C ARG A 63 -9.57 -6.81 -3.91
N PHE A 64 -8.65 -7.73 -3.63
CA PHE A 64 -8.31 -8.81 -4.55
C PHE A 64 -9.51 -9.71 -4.81
N ALA A 65 -10.23 -10.14 -3.76
CA ALA A 65 -11.44 -10.94 -3.89
C ALA A 65 -12.51 -10.23 -4.75
N VAL A 66 -12.87 -8.99 -4.41
CA VAL A 66 -13.85 -8.19 -5.17
C VAL A 66 -13.41 -8.03 -6.63
N ARG A 67 -12.11 -7.80 -6.89
CA ARG A 67 -11.58 -7.65 -8.25
C ARG A 67 -11.67 -8.94 -9.07
N SER A 68 -11.63 -10.10 -8.42
CA SER A 68 -11.73 -11.40 -9.08
C SER A 68 -13.17 -11.76 -9.46
N PHE A 69 -14.16 -11.22 -8.73
CA PHE A 69 -15.59 -11.52 -8.96
C PHE A 69 -16.36 -10.40 -9.69
N THR A 70 -15.72 -9.27 -10.02
CA THR A 70 -16.38 -8.15 -10.70
C THR A 70 -15.83 -7.91 -12.09
N GLN A 71 -16.70 -7.50 -13.02
CA GLN A 71 -16.30 -7.10 -14.37
C GLN A 71 -15.42 -5.85 -14.33
N LYS A 72 -14.49 -5.77 -15.28
CA LYS A 72 -13.50 -4.70 -15.38
C LYS A 72 -13.72 -3.91 -16.67
N PRO A 73 -13.48 -2.59 -16.68
CA PRO A 73 -13.39 -1.84 -17.93
C PRO A 73 -12.34 -2.44 -18.86
N GLN A 74 -12.45 -2.14 -20.15
CA GLN A 74 -11.40 -2.49 -21.11
C GLN A 74 -10.04 -1.93 -20.65
N PRO A 75 -8.93 -2.63 -20.88
CA PRO A 75 -7.60 -2.11 -20.58
C PRO A 75 -7.39 -0.74 -21.24
N ALA A 76 -6.77 0.18 -20.51
CA ALA A 76 -6.30 1.41 -21.12
C ALA A 76 -5.05 1.09 -21.96
N SER A 77 -4.90 1.78 -23.09
CA SER A 77 -3.74 1.63 -23.96
C SER A 77 -3.16 2.99 -24.30
N THR A 78 -1.84 3.05 -24.25
CA THR A 78 -1.05 4.19 -24.71
C THR A 78 -0.83 4.16 -26.23
N GLY A 79 -1.16 3.04 -26.89
CA GLY A 79 -0.77 2.75 -28.27
C GLY A 79 0.68 2.23 -28.39
N ASN A 80 1.41 2.11 -27.28
CA ASN A 80 2.75 1.57 -27.23
C ASN A 80 2.75 0.25 -26.43
N PRO A 81 3.05 -0.90 -27.06
CA PRO A 81 3.00 -2.21 -26.40
C PRO A 81 3.93 -2.32 -25.17
N LEU A 82 5.07 -1.61 -25.18
CA LEU A 82 6.01 -1.63 -24.06
C LEU A 82 5.44 -0.90 -22.85
N LEU A 83 4.87 0.31 -23.04
CA LEU A 83 4.26 1.08 -21.95
C LEU A 83 3.05 0.34 -21.36
N ASP A 84 2.23 -0.27 -22.21
CA ASP A 84 1.06 -1.05 -21.78
C ASP A 84 1.50 -2.28 -20.96
N LYS A 85 2.60 -2.94 -21.36
CA LYS A 85 3.20 -4.05 -20.58
C LYS A 85 3.75 -3.56 -19.24
N ILE A 86 4.44 -2.42 -19.20
CA ILE A 86 4.95 -1.82 -17.96
C ILE A 86 3.79 -1.50 -17.00
N ALA A 87 2.68 -0.97 -17.50
CA ALA A 87 1.51 -0.68 -16.68
C ALA A 87 0.97 -1.95 -16.00
N VAL A 88 0.89 -3.07 -16.72
CA VAL A 88 0.48 -4.36 -16.17
C VAL A 88 1.46 -4.85 -15.10
N LEU A 89 2.77 -4.83 -15.40
CA LEU A 89 3.82 -5.25 -14.45
C LEU A 89 3.80 -4.39 -13.18
N ASN A 90 3.60 -3.07 -13.32
CA ASN A 90 3.51 -2.15 -12.20
C ASN A 90 2.34 -2.50 -11.26
N HIS A 91 1.19 -2.89 -11.80
CA HIS A 91 0.08 -3.35 -10.96
C HIS A 91 0.45 -4.62 -10.19
N TYR A 92 1.04 -5.62 -10.84
CA TYR A 92 1.47 -6.85 -10.14
C TYR A 92 2.54 -6.55 -9.08
N ALA A 93 3.48 -5.66 -9.37
CA ALA A 93 4.49 -5.21 -8.42
C ALA A 93 3.85 -4.55 -7.18
N LEU A 94 2.83 -3.70 -7.34
CA LEU A 94 2.10 -3.12 -6.21
C LEU A 94 1.48 -4.20 -5.32
N TYR A 95 0.81 -5.19 -5.90
CA TYR A 95 0.21 -6.30 -5.12
C TYR A 95 1.29 -7.08 -4.35
N LEU A 96 2.37 -7.47 -5.02
CA LEU A 96 3.45 -8.23 -4.42
C LEU A 96 4.14 -7.43 -3.29
N LEU A 97 4.49 -6.17 -3.55
CA LEU A 97 5.21 -5.34 -2.59
C LEU A 97 4.37 -5.01 -1.35
N VAL A 98 3.06 -4.79 -1.48
CA VAL A 98 2.18 -4.59 -0.32
C VAL A 98 2.12 -5.86 0.55
N ILE A 99 2.05 -7.04 -0.05
CA ILE A 99 2.05 -8.31 0.69
C ILE A 99 3.39 -8.51 1.40
N LEU A 100 4.51 -8.31 0.69
CA LEU A 100 5.85 -8.42 1.28
C LEU A 100 6.10 -7.39 2.39
N MET A 101 5.56 -6.18 2.24
CA MET A 101 5.59 -5.12 3.25
C MET A 101 4.91 -5.59 4.55
N ALA A 102 3.69 -6.10 4.45
CA ALA A 102 2.95 -6.59 5.60
C ALA A 102 3.63 -7.83 6.23
N ALA A 103 4.08 -8.78 5.40
CA ALA A 103 4.76 -9.99 5.88
C ALA A 103 6.06 -9.66 6.64
N SER A 104 6.88 -8.76 6.11
CA SER A 104 8.12 -8.32 6.78
C SER A 104 7.85 -7.52 8.05
N GLY A 105 6.77 -6.72 8.08
CA GLY A 105 6.34 -5.99 9.28
C GLY A 105 5.87 -6.94 10.39
N ILE A 106 5.04 -7.92 10.05
CA ILE A 106 4.57 -8.97 10.98
C ILE A 106 5.76 -9.77 11.50
N ALA A 107 6.66 -10.22 10.63
CA ALA A 107 7.85 -10.97 11.03
C ALA A 107 8.76 -10.15 11.95
N THR A 108 8.96 -8.87 11.67
CA THR A 108 9.68 -7.95 12.59
C THR A 108 8.97 -7.88 13.93
N SER A 109 7.64 -7.71 13.94
CA SER A 109 6.88 -7.57 15.17
C SER A 109 6.94 -8.79 16.07
N VAL A 110 6.89 -9.99 15.48
CA VAL A 110 6.99 -11.26 16.21
C VAL A 110 8.39 -11.43 16.78
N GLN A 111 9.45 -11.19 15.99
CA GLN A 111 10.83 -11.35 16.45
C GLN A 111 11.23 -10.36 17.54
N ALA A 112 10.65 -9.16 17.52
CA ALA A 112 10.92 -8.11 18.50
C ALA A 112 9.93 -8.11 19.70
N GLY A 113 9.01 -9.08 19.78
CA GLY A 113 8.03 -9.15 20.89
C GLY A 113 7.05 -7.97 20.94
N LEU A 114 6.85 -7.26 19.82
CA LEU A 114 6.08 -6.02 19.79
C LEU A 114 4.61 -6.14 20.21
N PRO A 115 3.88 -7.24 19.93
CA PRO A 115 2.47 -7.32 20.34
C PRO A 115 2.29 -7.13 21.85
N ASP A 116 3.16 -7.73 22.65
CA ASP A 116 3.11 -7.64 24.11
C ASP A 116 3.58 -6.27 24.62
N ILE A 117 4.67 -5.73 24.04
CA ILE A 117 5.20 -4.40 24.39
C ILE A 117 4.20 -3.28 24.06
N VAL A 118 3.60 -3.32 22.87
CA VAL A 118 2.79 -2.22 22.34
C VAL A 118 1.32 -2.31 22.74
N PHE A 119 0.76 -3.52 22.81
CA PHE A 119 -0.66 -3.73 23.09
C PHE A 119 -0.94 -4.52 24.37
N GLY A 120 0.02 -5.34 24.84
CA GLY A 120 -0.11 -6.18 26.03
C GLY A 120 0.18 -5.45 27.35
N GLY A 121 0.86 -4.31 27.29
CA GLY A 121 1.17 -3.51 28.49
C GLY A 121 2.24 -4.12 29.38
N SER A 122 3.15 -4.93 28.82
CA SER A 122 4.20 -5.60 29.58
C SER A 122 5.21 -4.65 30.24
N GLY A 123 5.29 -3.40 29.79
CA GLY A 123 6.24 -2.40 30.27
C GLY A 123 7.69 -2.67 29.85
N ALA A 124 7.93 -3.72 29.06
CA ALA A 124 9.25 -3.99 28.51
C ALA A 124 9.67 -2.90 27.51
N PRO A 125 10.96 -2.50 27.48
CA PRO A 125 11.43 -1.50 26.53
C PRO A 125 11.43 -2.04 25.10
N LEU A 126 11.32 -1.14 24.11
CA LEU A 126 11.64 -1.50 22.73
C LEU A 126 13.13 -1.88 22.61
N PRO A 127 13.50 -2.74 21.66
CA PRO A 127 14.91 -3.03 21.38
C PRO A 127 15.68 -1.75 21.05
N ASP A 128 16.95 -1.65 21.47
CA ASP A 128 17.81 -0.50 21.15
C ASP A 128 17.87 -0.23 19.65
N SER A 129 17.92 -1.31 18.85
CA SER A 129 17.91 -1.24 17.39
C SER A 129 17.09 -2.36 16.79
N PHE A 130 16.23 -2.00 15.84
CA PHE A 130 15.53 -2.98 15.00
C PHE A 130 16.37 -3.51 13.84
N ALA A 131 17.56 -2.95 13.59
CA ALA A 131 18.41 -3.36 12.46
C ALA A 131 18.96 -4.78 12.61
N ILE A 132 18.95 -5.32 13.84
CA ILE A 132 19.35 -6.71 14.12
C ILE A 132 18.38 -7.74 13.53
N TYR A 133 17.14 -7.32 13.22
CA TYR A 133 16.13 -8.21 12.64
C TYR A 133 16.18 -8.14 11.12
N THR A 134 16.56 -9.23 10.46
CA THR A 134 16.57 -9.32 8.98
C THR A 134 15.25 -8.87 8.34
N PRO A 135 14.06 -9.24 8.86
CA PRO A 135 12.79 -8.75 8.31
C PRO A 135 12.64 -7.22 8.36
N ARG A 136 13.24 -6.54 9.34
CA ARG A 136 13.21 -5.07 9.42
C ARG A 136 14.01 -4.43 8.31
N VAL A 137 15.18 -4.99 8.00
CA VAL A 137 16.03 -4.52 6.89
C VAL A 137 15.27 -4.68 5.57
N ALA A 138 14.68 -5.85 5.36
CA ALA A 138 13.83 -6.12 4.21
C ALA A 138 12.65 -5.12 4.13
N HIS A 139 11.94 -4.89 5.24
CA HIS A 139 10.83 -3.94 5.33
C HIS A 139 11.23 -2.52 4.88
N GLY A 140 12.42 -2.05 5.30
CA GLY A 140 12.95 -0.75 4.88
C GLY A 140 13.28 -0.68 3.38
N ILE A 141 13.82 -1.75 2.80
CA ILE A 141 14.10 -1.83 1.35
C ILE A 141 12.78 -1.87 0.56
N ILE A 142 11.85 -2.72 0.98
CA ILE A 142 10.52 -2.86 0.36
C ILE A 142 9.78 -1.51 0.42
N ALA A 143 9.96 -0.69 1.46
CA ALA A 143 9.30 0.62 1.56
C ALA A 143 9.76 1.58 0.48
N LYS A 144 11.07 1.63 0.23
CA LYS A 144 11.65 2.46 -0.85
C LYS A 144 11.18 1.98 -2.22
N LEU A 145 11.16 0.67 -2.45
CA LEU A 145 10.66 0.09 -3.71
C LEU A 145 9.17 0.37 -3.90
N LEU A 146 8.36 0.19 -2.86
CA LEU A 146 6.92 0.46 -2.89
C LEU A 146 6.65 1.93 -3.18
N LEU A 147 7.38 2.86 -2.56
CA LEU A 147 7.28 4.29 -2.85
C LEU A 147 7.57 4.59 -4.33
N ALA A 148 8.63 4.02 -4.90
CA ALA A 148 8.97 4.20 -6.31
C ALA A 148 7.88 3.68 -7.25
N ILE A 149 7.33 2.49 -6.96
CA ILE A 149 6.26 1.88 -7.77
C ILE A 149 4.93 2.65 -7.62
N VAL A 150 4.62 3.19 -6.44
CA VAL A 150 3.46 4.08 -6.23
C VAL A 150 3.62 5.38 -7.01
N ALA A 151 4.82 5.98 -7.00
CA ALA A 151 5.10 7.18 -7.78
C ALA A 151 4.94 6.91 -9.28
N LEU A 152 5.51 5.80 -9.79
CA LEU A 152 5.35 5.39 -11.18
C LEU A 152 3.88 5.16 -11.55
N HIS A 153 3.10 4.53 -10.65
CA HIS A 153 1.67 4.32 -10.84
C HIS A 153 0.91 5.65 -10.98
N ALA A 154 1.16 6.60 -10.07
CA ALA A 154 0.53 7.91 -10.09
C ALA A 154 0.91 8.69 -11.36
N LEU A 155 2.20 8.71 -11.72
CA LEU A 155 2.68 9.36 -12.94
C LEU A 155 2.04 8.78 -14.20
N ALA A 156 1.88 7.46 -14.29
CA ALA A 156 1.18 6.84 -15.41
C ALA A 156 -0.30 7.28 -15.47
N ALA A 157 -0.99 7.36 -14.33
CA ALA A 157 -2.37 7.84 -14.28
C ALA A 157 -2.49 9.31 -14.73
N LEU A 158 -1.54 10.17 -14.31
CA LEU A 158 -1.48 11.57 -14.75
C LEU A 158 -1.14 11.69 -16.25
N TYR A 159 -0.24 10.84 -16.76
CA TYR A 159 0.07 10.78 -18.19
C TYR A 159 -1.17 10.45 -19.02
N HIS A 160 -1.94 9.45 -18.59
CA HIS A 160 -3.21 9.13 -19.24
C HIS A 160 -4.21 10.28 -19.18
N GLN A 161 -4.34 10.93 -18.01
CA GLN A 161 -5.29 12.02 -17.83
C GLN A 161 -4.95 13.26 -18.67
N PHE A 162 -3.68 13.69 -18.69
CA PHE A 162 -3.29 14.99 -19.23
C PHE A 162 -2.64 14.92 -20.62
N VAL A 163 -1.94 13.83 -20.93
CA VAL A 163 -1.26 13.66 -22.23
C VAL A 163 -2.11 12.83 -23.17
N ARG A 164 -2.56 11.63 -22.76
CA ARG A 164 -3.44 10.79 -23.59
C ARG A 164 -4.87 11.35 -23.66
N LYS A 165 -5.30 12.08 -22.63
CA LYS A 165 -6.64 12.67 -22.51
C LYS A 165 -7.76 11.64 -22.70
N ASP A 166 -7.51 10.41 -22.26
CA ASP A 166 -8.45 9.28 -22.38
C ASP A 166 -9.37 9.11 -21.16
N ASN A 167 -9.31 10.08 -20.24
CA ASN A 167 -10.10 10.15 -19.03
C ASN A 167 -9.98 8.90 -18.13
N LEU A 168 -8.78 8.30 -18.08
CA LEU A 168 -8.52 7.09 -17.30
C LEU A 168 -8.96 7.20 -15.83
N LEU A 169 -8.76 8.35 -15.19
CA LEU A 169 -9.11 8.55 -13.78
C LEU A 169 -10.61 8.35 -13.52
N ALA A 170 -11.48 8.70 -14.48
CA ALA A 170 -12.92 8.51 -14.34
C ALA A 170 -13.32 7.04 -14.15
N ARG A 171 -12.49 6.10 -14.61
CA ARG A 171 -12.72 4.66 -14.43
C ARG A 171 -12.57 4.23 -12.96
N MET A 172 -11.75 4.96 -12.20
CA MET A 172 -11.49 4.73 -10.76
C MET A 172 -12.06 5.88 -9.90
N TRP A 173 -13.10 6.58 -10.37
CA TRP A 173 -13.76 7.65 -9.64
C TRP A 173 -15.22 7.32 -9.32
N PHE A 174 -15.76 7.96 -8.28
CA PHE A 174 -17.18 7.84 -7.92
C PHE A 174 -18.09 8.32 -9.07
N GLY A 175 -19.16 7.58 -9.35
CA GLY A 175 -20.12 7.94 -10.39
C GLY A 175 -20.91 6.75 -10.95
N GLN A 176 -21.82 7.05 -11.88
CA GLN A 176 -22.66 6.03 -12.51
C GLN A 176 -21.84 5.08 -13.39
N ARG A 177 -22.12 3.78 -13.27
CA ARG A 177 -21.50 2.71 -14.04
C ARG A 177 -22.47 2.30 -15.15
N SER A 178 -22.19 2.75 -16.38
CA SER A 178 -22.87 2.25 -17.58
C SER A 178 -22.26 0.91 -18.02
N GLY A 179 -23.14 0.00 -18.47
CA GLY A 179 -22.79 -1.35 -18.93
C GLY A 179 -22.38 -1.40 -20.39
#